data_AF-M6G261-F1
#
_entry.id   AF-M6G261-F1
#
_cell.length_a   1.000
_cell.length_b   1.000
_cell.length_c   1.000
_cell.angle_alpha   90.00
_cell.angle_beta   90.00
_cell.angle_gamma   90.00
#
_symmetry.space_group_name_H-M   'P 1'
#
loop_
_entity.id
_entity.type
_entity.pdbx_description
1 polymer ?
#
loop_
_entity_poly.entity_id
_entity_poly.type
_entity_poly.pdbx_seq_one_letter_code
_entity_poly.pdbx_strand_id
1 'polypeptide(L)'
;MNPIVQNIIALVAGAVFGSIVNMGIIMVSGHIIPPPTGVDVTTMEGLRSSLHLFEPKHFILPFLAHALGTFAGALLTAKVSFNHKVKLAMGIGFLFLIGGIANVMMLPSPLWFTVLDLVGAYLPMGYLAGTLLRK
;
A
#
# COMPACT_ATOMS: atom_id res chain seq x y z
N MET A 1 13.04 1.22 -27.30
CA MET A 1 13.49 1.83 -26.03
C MET A 1 14.54 0.91 -25.41
N ASN A 2 15.57 1.45 -24.75
CA ASN A 2 16.55 0.63 -24.03
C ASN A 2 15.83 -0.17 -22.90
N PRO A 3 16.05 -1.49 -22.78
CA PRO A 3 15.44 -2.31 -21.73
C PRO A 3 15.59 -1.77 -20.30
N ILE A 4 16.74 -1.17 -19.98
CA ILE A 4 17.00 -0.58 -18.67
C ILE A 4 16.10 0.64 -18.43
N VAL A 5 16.03 1.54 -19.40
CA VAL A 5 15.17 2.73 -19.34
C VAL A 5 13.70 2.33 -19.18
N GLN A 6 13.26 1.31 -19.92
CA GLN A 6 11.90 0.79 -19.81
C GLN A 6 11.59 0.25 -18.41
N ASN A 7 12.52 -0.49 -17.81
CA ASN A 7 12.33 -1.03 -16.47
C ASN A 7 12.30 0.06 -15.38
N ILE A 8 13.12 1.11 -15.54
CA ILE A 8 13.08 2.27 -14.64
C ILE A 8 11.73 2.98 -14.75
N ILE A 9 11.25 3.23 -15.97
CA ILE A 9 9.92 3.82 -16.19
C ILE A 9 8.84 2.93 -15.58
N ALA A 10 8.93 1.61 -15.71
CA ALA A 10 7.97 0.68 -15.14
C ALA A 10 7.93 0.75 -13.60
N LEU A 11 9.08 0.90 -12.94
CA LEU A 11 9.15 1.06 -11.48
C LEU A 11 8.56 2.40 -11.03
N VAL A 12 8.95 3.50 -11.68
CA VAL A 12 8.45 4.85 -11.34
C VAL A 12 6.94 4.93 -11.57
N ALA A 13 6.47 4.48 -12.74
CA ALA A 13 5.05 4.48 -13.07
C ALA A 13 4.24 3.59 -12.11
N GLY A 14 4.77 2.40 -11.77
CA GLY A 14 4.12 1.52 -10.80
C GLY A 14 4.06 2.11 -9.40
N ALA A 15 5.13 2.72 -8.92
CA ALA A 15 5.14 3.38 -7.61
C ALA A 15 4.12 4.52 -7.55
N VAL A 16 4.10 5.40 -8.57
CA VAL A 16 3.13 6.50 -8.66
C VAL A 16 1.70 5.97 -8.72
N PHE A 17 1.44 5.01 -9.60
CA PHE A 17 0.10 4.45 -9.76
C PHE A 17 -0.41 3.73 -8.52
N GLY A 18 0.46 2.93 -7.87
CA GLY A 18 0.13 2.27 -6.62
C GLY A 18 -0.20 3.27 -5.50
N SER A 19 0.54 4.38 -5.43
CA SER A 19 0.27 5.46 -4.47
C SER A 19 -1.04 6.17 -4.75
N ILE A 20 -1.39 6.39 -6.02
CA ILE A 20 -2.71 6.94 -6.40
C ILE A 20 -3.83 6.01 -5.95
N VAL A 21 -3.71 4.70 -6.18
CA VAL A 21 -4.72 3.72 -5.74
C VAL A 21 -4.83 3.70 -4.22
N ASN A 22 -3.71 3.66 -3.50
CA ASN A 22 -3.67 3.70 -2.04
C ASN A 22 -4.38 4.96 -1.52
N MET A 23 -3.93 6.14 -1.97
CA MET A 23 -4.48 7.41 -1.48
C MET A 23 -5.94 7.58 -1.87
N GLY A 24 -6.35 7.11 -3.05
CA GLY A 24 -7.74 7.11 -3.46
C GLY A 24 -8.64 6.34 -2.50
N ILE A 25 -8.21 5.16 -2.03
CA ILE A 25 -8.94 4.37 -1.03
C ILE A 25 -8.96 5.09 0.33
N ILE A 26 -7.84 5.67 0.77
CA ILE A 26 -7.76 6.42 2.03
C ILE A 26 -8.72 7.62 2.01
N MET A 27 -8.75 8.39 0.92
CA MET A 27 -9.60 9.60 0.81
C MET A 27 -11.09 9.30 0.92
N VAL A 28 -11.55 8.13 0.44
CA VAL A 28 -12.96 7.74 0.53
C VAL A 28 -13.28 6.94 1.80
N SER A 29 -12.26 6.47 2.53
CA SER A 29 -12.43 5.54 3.66
C SER A 29 -13.38 6.05 4.74
N GLY A 30 -13.24 7.32 5.16
CA GLY A 30 -14.07 7.94 6.19
C GLY A 30 -15.55 8.10 5.81
N HIS A 31 -15.90 8.01 4.52
CA HIS A 31 -17.28 7.99 4.06
C HIS A 31 -17.89 6.57 4.12
N ILE A 32 -17.05 5.53 4.01
CA ILE A 32 -17.46 4.12 4.02
C ILE A 32 -17.53 3.61 5.47
N ILE A 33 -16.47 3.84 6.24
CA ILE A 33 -16.40 3.56 7.67
C ILE A 33 -16.10 4.88 8.38
N PRO A 34 -17.14 5.53 8.94
CA PRO A 34 -16.96 6.78 9.66
C PRO A 34 -15.96 6.64 10.81
N PRO A 35 -15.16 7.70 11.09
CA PRO A 35 -14.32 7.72 12.27
C PRO A 35 -15.15 7.69 13.56
N PRO A 36 -14.54 7.37 14.70
CA PRO A 36 -15.19 7.50 16.01
C PRO A 36 -15.78 8.90 16.21
N THR A 37 -16.83 9.00 17.03
CA THR A 37 -17.51 10.28 17.26
C THR A 37 -16.60 11.27 18.00
N GLY A 38 -16.62 12.53 17.55
CA GLY A 38 -15.92 13.63 18.24
C GLY A 38 -14.41 13.69 18.01
N VAL A 39 -13.87 12.93 17.05
CA VAL A 39 -12.46 13.02 16.65
C VAL A 39 -12.27 13.49 15.22
N ASP A 40 -11.23 14.31 15.02
CA ASP A 40 -10.76 14.68 13.70
C ASP A 40 -9.61 13.76 13.29
N VAL A 41 -9.84 12.93 12.28
CA VAL A 41 -8.84 12.00 11.71
C VAL A 41 -8.22 12.53 10.42
N THR A 42 -8.52 13.78 10.04
CA THR A 42 -8.02 14.41 8.80
C THR A 42 -6.63 15.03 8.99
N THR A 43 -6.18 15.19 10.23
CA THR A 43 -4.83 15.64 10.60
C THR A 43 -3.99 14.49 11.16
N MET A 44 -2.67 14.57 11.04
CA MET A 44 -1.77 13.54 11.55
C MET A 44 -1.84 13.45 13.08
N GLU A 45 -1.87 14.59 13.76
CA GLU A 45 -1.99 14.70 15.21
C GLU A 45 -3.34 14.16 15.71
N GLY A 46 -4.43 14.52 15.03
CA GLY A 46 -5.77 14.05 15.35
C GLY A 46 -5.93 12.54 15.15
N LEU A 47 -5.43 12.01 14.03
CA LEU A 47 -5.39 10.56 13.78
C LEU A 47 -4.56 9.85 14.86
N ARG A 48 -3.33 10.30 15.11
CA ARG A 48 -2.43 9.66 16.09
C ARG A 48 -3.02 9.63 17.49
N SER A 49 -3.64 10.71 17.93
CA SER A 49 -4.24 10.81 19.26
C SER A 49 -5.55 10.03 19.39
N SER A 50 -6.26 9.75 18.30
CA SER A 50 -7.56 9.04 18.31
C SER A 50 -7.48 7.55 17.97
N LEU A 51 -6.33 7.03 17.53
CA LEU A 51 -6.17 5.60 17.17
C LEU A 51 -6.56 4.61 18.28
N HIS A 52 -6.45 5.01 19.54
CA HIS A 52 -6.88 4.18 20.67
C HIS A 52 -8.41 3.99 20.75
N LEU A 53 -9.18 4.83 20.05
CA LEU A 53 -10.65 4.73 19.93
C LEU A 53 -11.07 3.87 18.73
N PHE A 54 -10.13 3.44 17.89
CA PHE A 54 -10.44 2.69 16.68
C PHE A 54 -10.80 1.24 17.04
N GLU A 55 -12.02 0.84 16.66
CA GLU A 55 -12.43 -0.56 16.58
C GLU A 55 -11.79 -1.29 15.37
N PRO A 56 -11.74 -2.64 15.35
CA PRO A 56 -11.18 -3.42 14.25
C PRO A 56 -11.70 -3.05 12.85
N LYS A 57 -12.97 -2.64 12.73
CA LYS A 57 -13.56 -2.23 11.44
C LYS A 57 -12.83 -1.04 10.79
N HIS A 58 -12.30 -0.11 11.57
CA HIS A 58 -11.62 1.09 11.05
C HIS A 58 -10.28 0.76 10.36
N PHE A 59 -9.74 -0.44 10.59
CA PHE A 59 -8.48 -0.89 9.99
C PHE A 59 -8.67 -1.65 8.66
N ILE A 60 -9.91 -1.96 8.27
CA ILE A 60 -10.21 -2.66 7.02
C ILE A 60 -9.77 -1.83 5.80
N LEU A 61 -10.16 -0.56 5.75
CA LEU A 61 -9.87 0.30 4.60
C LEU A 61 -8.38 0.66 4.50
N PRO A 62 -7.65 0.98 5.59
CA PRO A 62 -6.20 1.11 5.56
C PRO A 62 -5.48 -0.13 5.02
N PHE A 63 -5.84 -1.34 5.50
CA PHE A 63 -5.27 -2.58 4.97
C PHE A 63 -5.53 -2.74 3.47
N LEU A 64 -6.77 -2.50 3.03
CA LEU A 64 -7.12 -2.57 1.61
C LEU A 64 -6.38 -1.52 0.78
N ALA A 65 -6.19 -0.31 1.30
CA ALA A 65 -5.42 0.74 0.64
C ALA A 65 -3.96 0.32 0.43
N HIS A 66 -3.33 -0.23 1.47
CA HIS A 66 -1.97 -0.73 1.41
C HIS A 66 -1.85 -1.93 0.45
N ALA A 67 -2.74 -2.91 0.58
CA ALA A 67 -2.72 -4.14 -0.20
C ALA A 67 -3.00 -3.90 -1.69
N LEU A 68 -4.10 -3.22 -2.00
CA LEU A 68 -4.51 -2.96 -3.38
C LEU A 68 -3.63 -1.90 -4.04
N GLY A 69 -3.14 -0.91 -3.28
CA GLY A 69 -2.14 0.03 -3.77
C GLY A 69 -0.84 -0.67 -4.19
N THR A 70 -0.31 -1.53 -3.31
CA THR A 70 0.89 -2.32 -3.64
C THR A 70 0.66 -3.24 -4.83
N PHE A 71 -0.46 -3.98 -4.83
CA PHE A 71 -0.82 -4.89 -5.91
C PHE A 71 -0.93 -4.16 -7.26
N ALA A 72 -1.66 -3.04 -7.30
CA ALA A 72 -1.88 -2.27 -8.52
C ALA A 72 -0.57 -1.69 -9.07
N GLY A 73 0.27 -1.13 -8.20
CA GLY A 73 1.58 -0.62 -8.58
C GLY A 73 2.49 -1.72 -9.12
N ALA A 74 2.57 -2.85 -8.40
CA ALA A 74 3.37 -3.99 -8.78
C ALA A 74 2.89 -4.63 -10.10
N LEU A 75 1.58 -4.69 -10.32
CA LEU A 75 0.97 -5.22 -11.55
C LEU A 75 1.32 -4.34 -12.74
N LEU A 76 1.23 -3.02 -12.58
CA LEU A 76 1.63 -2.08 -13.63
C LEU A 76 3.13 -2.19 -13.94
N THR A 77 3.99 -2.27 -12.92
CA THR A 77 5.42 -2.51 -13.10
C THR A 77 5.69 -3.80 -13.86
N ALA A 78 5.06 -4.92 -13.47
CA ALA A 78 5.20 -6.20 -14.17
C ALA A 78 4.70 -6.13 -15.62
N LYS A 79 3.62 -5.39 -15.88
CA LYS A 79 3.05 -5.22 -17.23
C LYS A 79 3.99 -4.43 -18.16
N VAL A 80 4.55 -3.32 -17.67
CA VAL A 80 5.36 -2.39 -18.48
C VAL A 80 6.82 -2.83 -18.60
N SER A 81 7.36 -3.54 -17.61
CA SER A 81 8.75 -3.99 -17.61
C SER A 81 9.08 -4.91 -18.79
N PHE A 82 10.30 -4.75 -19.31
CA PHE A 82 10.83 -5.52 -20.44
C PHE A 82 11.19 -6.95 -20.02
N ASN A 83 11.91 -7.09 -18.91
CA ASN A 83 12.33 -8.37 -18.32
C ASN A 83 12.23 -8.33 -16.79
N HIS A 84 12.53 -9.46 -16.13
CA HIS A 84 12.54 -9.56 -14.67
C HIS A 84 11.22 -9.14 -13.97
N LYS A 85 10.08 -9.34 -14.64
CA LYS A 85 8.74 -8.87 -14.21
C LYS A 85 8.45 -9.13 -12.72
N VAL A 86 8.66 -10.37 -12.27
CA VAL A 86 8.45 -10.76 -10.86
C VAL A 86 9.40 -10.01 -9.92
N LYS A 87 10.70 -9.89 -10.27
CA LYS A 87 11.68 -9.19 -9.42
C LYS A 87 11.35 -7.71 -9.29
N LEU A 88 10.94 -7.07 -10.40
CA LEU A 88 10.59 -5.65 -10.40
C LEU A 88 9.26 -5.39 -9.66
N ALA A 89 8.27 -6.27 -9.79
CA ALA A 89 7.05 -6.23 -9.00
C ALA A 89 7.31 -6.39 -7.49
N MET A 90 8.21 -7.31 -7.12
CA MET A 90 8.68 -7.43 -5.74
C MET A 90 9.39 -6.17 -5.25
N GLY A 91 10.11 -5.46 -6.14
CA GLY A 91 10.69 -4.15 -5.85
C GLY A 91 9.65 -3.12 -5.39
N ILE A 92 8.46 -3.10 -6.02
CA ILE A 92 7.34 -2.28 -5.55
C ILE A 92 6.83 -2.75 -4.19
N GLY A 93 6.71 -4.06 -3.99
CA GLY A 93 6.35 -4.64 -2.68
C GLY A 93 7.30 -4.20 -1.56
N PHE A 94 8.62 -4.22 -1.81
CA PHE A 94 9.62 -3.73 -0.86
C PHE A 94 9.51 -2.21 -0.62
N LEU A 95 9.33 -1.42 -1.68
CA LEU A 95 9.17 0.03 -1.56
C LEU A 95 7.97 0.37 -0.66
N PHE A 96 6.83 -0.29 -0.89
CA PHE A 96 5.62 -0.05 -0.10
C PHE A 96 5.75 -0.61 1.32
N LEU A 97 6.45 -1.73 1.52
CA LEU A 97 6.77 -2.25 2.85
C LEU A 97 7.57 -1.26 3.68
N ILE A 98 8.57 -0.59 3.08
CA ILE A 98 9.32 0.47 3.77
C ILE A 98 8.37 1.60 4.21
N GLY A 99 7.43 2.00 3.33
CA GLY A 99 6.37 2.95 3.67
C GLY A 99 5.46 2.46 4.81
N GLY A 100 5.10 1.18 4.81
CA GLY A 100 4.31 0.55 5.87
C GLY A 100 5.02 0.54 7.22
N ILE A 101 6.31 0.17 7.24
CA ILE A 101 7.15 0.22 8.45
C ILE A 101 7.23 1.65 8.97
N ALA A 102 7.46 2.63 8.09
CA ALA A 102 7.46 4.04 8.49
C ALA A 102 6.10 4.45 9.08
N ASN A 103 4.99 4.01 8.49
CA ASN A 103 3.65 4.31 8.99
C ASN A 103 3.41 3.74 10.40
N VAL A 104 3.82 2.49 10.65
CA VAL A 104 3.74 1.86 11.99
C VAL A 104 4.60 2.58 13.03
N MET A 105 5.77 3.08 12.63
CA MET A 105 6.63 3.87 13.53
C MET A 105 6.03 5.25 13.87
N MET A 106 5.23 5.82 12.97
CA MET A 106 4.57 7.11 13.15
C MET A 106 3.23 7.02 13.88
N LEU A 107 2.47 5.95 13.61
CA LEU A 107 1.10 5.75 14.10
C LEU A 107 1.03 4.52 15.02
N PRO A 108 0.69 4.69 16.31
CA PRO A 108 0.57 3.59 17.26
C PRO A 108 -0.67 2.74 16.96
N SER A 109 -0.52 1.75 16.07
CA SER A 109 -1.58 0.80 15.73
C SER A 109 -1.56 -0.44 16.63
N PRO A 110 -2.69 -1.15 16.79
CA PRO A 110 -2.73 -2.42 17.50
C PRO A 110 -1.78 -3.44 16.87
N LEU A 111 -1.12 -4.25 17.70
CA LEU A 111 -0.11 -5.22 17.26
C LEU A 111 -0.65 -6.20 16.21
N TRP A 112 -1.90 -6.69 16.39
CA TRP A 112 -2.52 -7.61 15.43
C TRP A 112 -2.64 -6.99 14.03
N PHE A 113 -2.94 -5.69 13.95
CA PHE A 113 -3.08 -4.98 12.69
C PHE A 113 -1.71 -4.73 12.07
N THR A 114 -0.73 -4.28 12.86
CA THR A 114 0.66 -4.13 12.41
C THR A 114 1.17 -5.41 11.74
N VAL A 115 0.97 -6.57 12.39
CA VAL A 115 1.42 -7.85 11.84
C VAL A 115 0.66 -8.22 10.58
N LEU A 116 -0.67 -8.10 10.58
CA LEU A 116 -1.50 -8.39 9.40
C LEU A 116 -1.09 -7.54 8.20
N ASP A 117 -0.88 -6.24 8.43
CA ASP A 117 -0.58 -5.27 7.39
C ASP A 117 0.83 -5.48 6.82
N LEU A 118 1.87 -5.49 7.67
CA LEU A 118 3.26 -5.66 7.23
C LEU A 118 3.51 -6.99 6.51
N VAL A 119 2.84 -8.06 6.97
CA VAL A 119 3.00 -9.39 6.36
C VAL A 119 2.12 -9.53 5.11
N GLY A 120 0.88 -9.04 5.15
CA GLY A 120 -0.12 -9.34 4.13
C GLY A 120 -0.20 -8.32 2.98
N ALA A 121 -0.01 -7.04 3.27
CA ALA A 121 -0.34 -5.97 2.32
C ALA A 121 0.76 -5.68 1.30
N TYR A 122 2.01 -6.13 1.54
CA TYR A 122 3.15 -5.67 0.76
C TYR A 122 3.79 -6.76 -0.11
N LEU A 123 4.64 -7.61 0.48
CA LEU A 123 5.38 -8.62 -0.27
C LEU A 123 4.47 -9.67 -0.94
N PRO A 124 3.41 -10.20 -0.29
CA PRO A 124 2.51 -11.13 -0.95
C PRO A 124 1.80 -10.50 -2.15
N MET A 125 1.40 -9.23 -2.04
CA MET A 125 0.73 -8.51 -3.13
C MET A 125 1.68 -8.21 -4.29
N GLY A 126 2.93 -7.84 -4.02
CA GLY A 126 3.97 -7.69 -5.03
C GLY A 126 4.27 -9.00 -5.76
N TYR A 127 4.35 -10.12 -5.02
CA TYR A 127 4.57 -11.44 -5.59
C TYR A 127 3.39 -11.91 -6.44
N LEU A 128 2.17 -11.77 -5.93
CA LEU A 128 0.95 -12.14 -6.65
C LEU A 128 0.83 -11.36 -7.96
N ALA A 129 1.01 -10.04 -7.92
CA ALA A 129 0.98 -9.20 -9.11
C ALA A 129 2.04 -9.59 -10.15
N GLY A 130 3.28 -9.86 -9.69
CA GLY A 130 4.37 -10.26 -10.56
C GLY A 130 4.15 -11.64 -11.21
N THR A 131 3.58 -12.59 -10.48
CA THR A 131 3.33 -13.95 -10.97
C THR A 131 2.17 -14.02 -11.96
N LEU A 132 1.14 -13.18 -11.82
CA LEU A 132 0.02 -13.11 -12.77
C LEU A 132 0.46 -12.75 -14.20
N LEU A 133 1.59 -12.06 -14.36
CA LEU A 133 2.13 -11.65 -15.65
C LEU A 133 3.43 -12.39 -16.00
N ARG A 134 3.74 -13.47 -15.29
CA ARG A 134 4.84 -14.38 -15.61
C ARG A 134 4.44 -15.23 -16.81
N LYS A 135 5.06 -14.99 -17.96
CA LYS A 135 5.06 -15.91 -19.09
C LYS A 135 6.12 -16.99 -18.88
#